data_AF-A0A518EUD4-F1
#
_entry.id   AF-A0A518EUD4-F1
#
_cell.length_a   1.000
_cell.length_b   1.000
_cell.length_c   1.000
_cell.angle_alpha   90.00
_cell.angle_beta   90.00
_cell.angle_gamma   90.00
#
_symmetry.space_group_name_H-M   'P 1'
#
loop_
_entity.id
_entity.type
_entity.pdbx_description
1 polymer ?
#
loop_
_entity_poly.entity_id
_entity_poly.type
_entity_poly.pdbx_seq_one_letter_code
_entity_poly.pdbx_strand_id
1 'polypeptide(L)'
;MSAPTKIYLVLIAILVIVWAGVSTFVAAREPGLRFITDPEDIMRNPERFTAMLRGRVDVRDADGQSIAPPEGTLTVHVEARDAAGTLAVRRIGTVQPDGVFEVLALPYGLATVSVQLGFGETIWQREDIVVGGAGTLDPRIDPIDLGDDLFSFDIEVRGPSGSPVPGGQLAWRRIGSEDDVTFDGLAPIAPDGHARFLSTSSTIDAVCFVPGARTELFEELFLDSSLDLGIGTTVDLEVEGTLPDPERWTVHAVLDPIELRPKVDIRREGLDVSPGLIYAELDPKTGRVSIPVARGGRYQLTWRVRQNRRHSMKTERLSDVEEVVVPAEPGTYSLRRAFPIDAFLRKVSDR
;
A
#
# COMPACT_ATOMS: atom_id res chain seq x y z
N MET A 1 38.21 -0.68 -34.12
CA MET A 1 37.31 0.39 -33.64
C MET A 1 38.05 1.72 -33.70
N SER A 2 37.52 2.71 -34.41
CA SER A 2 38.18 4.02 -34.52
C SER A 2 38.03 4.81 -33.20
N ALA A 3 38.95 5.72 -32.94
CA ALA A 3 38.91 6.61 -31.77
C ALA A 3 37.53 7.28 -31.54
N PRO A 4 36.81 7.79 -32.57
CA PRO A 4 35.48 8.39 -32.36
C PRO A 4 34.43 7.38 -31.86
N THR A 5 34.51 6.10 -32.24
CA THR A 5 33.57 5.08 -31.75
C THR A 5 33.76 4.78 -30.26
N LYS A 6 35.00 4.85 -29.76
CA LYS A 6 35.29 4.66 -28.32
C LYS A 6 34.71 5.80 -27.48
N ILE A 7 34.83 7.04 -27.96
CA ILE A 7 34.29 8.22 -27.28
C ILE A 7 32.76 8.15 -27.22
N TYR A 8 32.11 7.74 -28.31
CA TYR A 8 30.66 7.57 -28.35
C TYR A 8 30.15 6.52 -27.35
N LEU A 9 30.82 5.36 -27.24
CA LEU A 9 30.41 4.33 -26.30
C LEU A 9 30.60 4.75 -24.83
N VAL A 10 31.66 5.52 -24.53
CA VAL A 10 31.88 6.06 -23.18
C VAL A 10 30.80 7.07 -22.80
N LEU A 11 30.40 7.95 -23.73
CA LEU A 11 29.33 8.91 -23.49
C LEU A 11 27.98 8.22 -23.26
N ILE A 12 27.65 7.18 -24.04
CA ILE A 12 26.41 6.39 -23.84
C ILE A 12 26.45 5.68 -22.49
N ALA A 13 27.59 5.08 -22.11
CA ALA A 13 27.74 4.41 -20.82
C ALA A 13 27.55 5.38 -19.64
N ILE A 14 28.13 6.59 -19.71
CA ILE A 14 27.94 7.63 -18.69
C ILE A 14 26.47 8.06 -18.63
N LEU A 15 25.80 8.25 -19.77
CA LEU A 15 24.39 8.63 -19.81
C LEU A 15 23.49 7.58 -19.15
N VAL A 16 23.75 6.29 -19.40
CA VAL A 16 23.02 5.17 -18.80
C VAL A 16 23.26 5.10 -17.29
N ILE A 17 24.50 5.33 -16.83
CA ILE A 17 24.83 5.34 -15.39
C ILE A 17 24.14 6.51 -14.68
N VAL A 18 24.14 7.70 -15.28
CA VAL A 18 23.45 8.87 -14.72
C VAL A 18 21.93 8.63 -14.68
N TRP A 19 21.35 8.07 -15.73
CA TRP A 19 19.92 7.75 -15.78
C TRP A 19 19.51 6.66 -14.75
N ALA A 20 20.34 5.62 -14.58
CA ALA A 20 20.15 4.59 -13.56
C ALA A 20 20.32 5.14 -12.12
N GLY A 21 21.23 6.08 -11.92
CA GLY A 21 21.42 6.78 -10.63
C GLY A 21 20.24 7.66 -10.24
N VAL A 22 19.68 8.41 -11.21
CA VAL A 22 18.51 9.27 -10.96
C VAL A 22 17.25 8.44 -10.69
N SER A 23 17.03 7.35 -11.44
CA SER A 23 15.87 6.47 -11.24
C SER A 23 15.90 5.71 -9.92
N THR A 24 17.09 5.35 -9.41
CA THR A 24 17.24 4.68 -8.11
C THR A 24 17.12 5.61 -6.91
N PHE A 25 17.45 6.90 -7.05
CA PHE A 25 17.24 7.90 -5.99
C PHE A 25 15.75 8.28 -5.82
N VAL A 26 14.96 8.14 -6.87
CA VAL A 26 13.49 8.39 -6.84
C VAL A 26 12.72 7.22 -6.21
N ALA A 27 13.28 6.01 -6.18
CA ALA A 27 12.59 4.80 -5.72
C ALA A 27 12.74 4.49 -4.20
N ALA A 28 13.33 5.38 -3.40
CA ALA A 28 13.67 5.11 -1.99
C ALA A 28 13.07 6.10 -0.97
N ARG A 29 12.01 6.83 -1.33
CA ARG A 29 11.26 7.67 -0.38
C ARG A 29 9.97 6.98 0.06
N GLU A 30 9.77 7.01 1.36
CA GLU A 30 8.60 6.65 2.16
C GLU A 30 7.24 6.89 1.47
N PRO A 31 6.17 6.18 1.88
CA PRO A 31 4.86 6.33 1.27
C PRO A 31 4.40 7.79 1.33
N GLY A 32 4.28 8.40 0.15
CA GLY A 32 3.13 9.25 -0.15
C GLY A 32 3.25 10.76 0.01
N LEU A 33 4.35 11.40 -0.40
CA LEU A 33 4.29 12.79 -0.89
C LEU A 33 4.86 12.85 -2.30
N ARG A 34 3.99 12.69 -3.32
CA ARG A 34 4.37 12.94 -4.71
C ARG A 34 4.35 14.45 -4.96
N PHE A 35 5.52 15.08 -4.87
CA PHE A 35 5.74 16.45 -5.32
C PHE A 35 5.74 16.44 -6.85
N ILE A 36 4.73 17.04 -7.49
CA ILE A 36 4.79 17.44 -8.91
C ILE A 36 5.06 18.95 -9.00
N THR A 37 5.83 19.46 -8.05
CA THR A 37 6.58 20.70 -8.16
C THR A 37 8.03 20.32 -7.90
N ASP A 38 8.96 20.95 -8.62
CA ASP A 38 10.38 20.75 -8.41
C ASP A 38 10.69 20.86 -6.90
N PRO A 39 11.11 19.77 -6.23
CA PRO A 39 11.48 19.82 -4.82
C PRO A 39 12.55 20.88 -4.56
N GLU A 40 13.36 21.22 -5.57
CA GLU A 40 14.31 22.32 -5.50
C GLU A 40 13.64 23.69 -5.36
N ASP A 41 12.47 23.94 -5.93
CA ASP A 41 11.80 25.24 -5.82
C ASP A 41 11.29 25.49 -4.39
N ILE A 42 10.77 24.45 -3.74
CA ILE A 42 10.38 24.50 -2.32
C ILE A 42 11.60 24.69 -1.42
N MET A 43 12.72 24.01 -1.72
CA MET A 43 13.96 24.18 -0.94
C MET A 43 14.62 25.54 -1.17
N ARG A 44 14.49 26.12 -2.37
CA ARG A 44 15.05 27.43 -2.74
C ARG A 44 14.22 28.60 -2.23
N ASN A 45 12.90 28.42 -2.08
CA ASN A 45 11.98 29.47 -1.66
C ASN A 45 11.06 29.03 -0.50
N PRO A 46 11.61 28.54 0.63
CA PRO A 46 10.82 28.00 1.73
C PRO A 46 9.85 29.03 2.33
N GLU A 47 10.17 30.32 2.25
CA GLU A 47 9.32 31.42 2.69
C GLU A 47 7.97 31.49 1.95
N ARG A 48 7.92 30.96 0.72
CA ARG A 48 6.68 30.89 -0.08
C ARG A 48 5.74 29.78 0.36
N PHE A 49 6.24 28.79 1.10
CA PHE A 49 5.49 27.59 1.50
C PHE A 49 5.32 27.53 3.02
N THR A 50 4.83 28.63 3.61
CA THR A 50 4.62 28.75 5.05
C THR A 50 3.16 28.63 5.46
N ALA A 51 2.24 28.55 4.48
CA ALA A 51 0.82 28.38 4.74
C ALA A 51 0.47 26.91 5.02
N MET A 52 -0.68 26.73 5.66
CA MET A 52 -1.30 25.46 5.94
C MET A 52 -2.79 25.49 5.58
N LEU A 53 -3.34 24.32 5.36
CA LEU A 53 -4.76 24.10 5.24
C LEU A 53 -5.19 23.11 6.32
N ARG A 54 -6.23 23.46 7.08
CA ARG A 54 -6.84 22.60 8.08
C ARG A 54 -8.33 22.53 7.85
N GLY A 55 -8.91 21.35 8.03
CA GLY A 55 -10.34 21.13 7.98
C GLY A 55 -10.74 19.88 8.75
N ARG A 56 -12.02 19.54 8.64
CA ARG A 56 -12.61 18.34 9.23
C ARG A 56 -13.49 17.65 8.20
N VAL A 57 -13.45 16.34 8.18
CA VAL A 57 -14.37 15.49 7.44
C VAL A 57 -15.32 14.83 8.45
N ASP A 58 -16.62 14.97 8.22
CA ASP A 58 -17.66 14.30 8.99
C ASP A 58 -18.19 13.11 8.17
N VAL A 59 -18.17 11.93 8.80
CA VAL A 59 -18.69 10.68 8.23
C VAL A 59 -19.80 10.20 9.13
N ARG A 60 -20.89 9.70 8.56
CA ARG A 60 -22.03 9.18 9.32
C ARG A 60 -22.19 7.68 9.11
N ASP A 61 -22.69 7.01 10.13
CA ASP A 61 -23.19 5.64 10.01
C ASP A 61 -24.60 5.60 9.39
N ALA A 62 -25.13 4.39 9.24
CA ALA A 62 -26.47 4.16 8.69
C ALA A 62 -27.59 4.79 9.54
N ASP A 63 -27.35 5.06 10.82
CA ASP A 63 -28.29 5.73 11.73
C ASP A 63 -28.14 7.27 11.70
N GLY A 64 -27.23 7.80 10.87
CA GLY A 64 -26.95 9.22 10.74
C GLY A 64 -26.10 9.78 11.89
N GLN A 65 -25.47 8.93 12.71
CA GLN A 65 -24.57 9.38 13.77
C GLN A 65 -23.17 9.61 13.21
N SER A 66 -22.52 10.68 13.66
CA SER A 66 -21.12 10.95 13.31
C SER A 66 -20.23 9.84 13.89
N ILE A 67 -19.42 9.24 13.01
CA ILE A 67 -18.48 8.19 13.37
C ILE A 67 -17.05 8.61 13.04
N ALA A 68 -16.10 8.03 13.76
CA ALA A 68 -14.68 8.16 13.45
C ALA A 68 -14.40 7.45 12.10
N PRO A 69 -13.84 8.15 11.08
CA PRO A 69 -13.40 7.48 9.87
C PRO A 69 -12.30 6.46 10.22
N PRO A 70 -12.35 5.22 9.69
CA PRO A 70 -11.29 4.26 9.91
C PRO A 70 -9.95 4.77 9.38
N GLU A 71 -8.87 4.51 10.10
CA GLU A 71 -7.54 5.05 9.78
C GLU A 71 -7.11 4.73 8.34
N GLY A 72 -6.64 5.75 7.62
CA GLY A 72 -6.10 5.58 6.26
C GLY A 72 -7.14 5.33 5.16
N THR A 73 -8.43 5.38 5.46
CA THR A 73 -9.49 5.21 4.44
C THR A 73 -9.73 6.45 3.57
N LEU A 74 -9.54 7.63 4.16
CA LEU A 74 -9.76 8.92 3.51
C LEU A 74 -8.45 9.71 3.42
N THR A 75 -8.21 10.27 2.24
CA THR A 75 -7.12 11.21 1.98
C THR A 75 -7.66 12.52 1.44
N VAL A 76 -6.98 13.62 1.76
CA VAL A 76 -7.29 14.95 1.25
C VAL A 76 -6.20 15.39 0.30
N HIS A 77 -6.56 15.57 -0.96
CA HIS A 77 -5.69 16.06 -2.01
C HIS A 77 -5.86 17.57 -2.13
N VAL A 78 -4.75 18.30 -2.12
CA VAL A 78 -4.73 19.77 -2.19
C VAL A 78 -3.88 20.19 -3.37
N GLU A 79 -4.50 20.88 -4.31
CA GLU A 79 -3.85 21.55 -5.44
C GLU A 79 -3.85 23.06 -5.20
N ALA A 80 -2.75 23.60 -4.66
CA ALA A 80 -2.65 25.03 -4.37
C ALA A 80 -2.01 25.78 -5.54
N ARG A 81 -2.57 26.96 -5.84
CA ARG A 81 -2.12 27.84 -6.92
C ARG A 81 -1.29 28.99 -6.38
N ASP A 82 -0.35 29.50 -7.17
CA ASP A 82 0.37 30.73 -6.85
C ASP A 82 -0.50 31.99 -7.09
N ALA A 83 0.06 33.16 -6.79
CA ALA A 83 -0.61 34.45 -7.00
C ALA A 83 -0.93 34.74 -8.48
N ALA A 84 -0.30 34.05 -9.44
CA ALA A 84 -0.59 34.14 -10.87
C ALA A 84 -1.67 33.14 -11.32
N GLY A 85 -2.20 32.31 -10.41
CA GLY A 85 -3.19 31.28 -10.70
C GLY A 85 -2.61 30.00 -11.31
N THR A 86 -1.28 29.84 -11.33
CA THR A 86 -0.61 28.63 -11.82
C THR A 86 -0.53 27.60 -10.71
N LEU A 87 -0.70 26.31 -11.04
CA LEU A 87 -0.52 25.22 -10.07
C LEU A 87 0.89 25.28 -9.48
N ALA A 88 0.98 25.58 -8.19
CA ALA A 88 2.24 25.72 -7.48
C ALA A 88 2.61 24.43 -6.77
N VAL A 89 1.65 23.74 -6.14
CA VAL A 89 1.92 22.52 -5.40
C VAL A 89 0.74 21.57 -5.33
N ARG A 90 1.03 20.27 -5.33
CA ARG A 90 0.12 19.18 -4.99
C ARG A 90 0.56 18.53 -3.68
N ARG A 91 -0.39 18.31 -2.77
CA ARG A 91 -0.17 17.68 -1.47
C ARG A 91 -1.27 16.68 -1.17
N ILE A 92 -0.94 15.71 -0.33
CA ILE A 92 -1.87 14.74 0.23
C ILE A 92 -1.78 14.88 1.75
N GLY A 93 -2.92 15.03 2.41
CA GLY A 93 -3.07 14.91 3.85
C GLY A 93 -3.88 13.66 4.18
N THR A 94 -3.57 13.02 5.30
CA THR A 94 -4.36 11.90 5.82
C THR A 94 -5.43 12.43 6.77
N VAL A 95 -6.67 11.95 6.63
CA VAL A 95 -7.72 12.23 7.60
C VAL A 95 -7.49 11.39 8.85
N GLN A 96 -7.40 12.05 9.99
CA GLN A 96 -7.20 11.40 11.29
C GLN A 96 -8.51 10.74 11.77
N PRO A 97 -8.46 9.84 12.76
CA PRO A 97 -9.67 9.20 13.31
C PRO A 97 -10.70 10.16 13.91
N ASP A 98 -10.32 11.39 14.27
CA ASP A 98 -11.23 12.44 14.73
C ASP A 98 -11.83 13.27 13.58
N GLY A 99 -11.59 12.85 12.33
CA GLY A 99 -12.00 13.52 11.10
C GLY A 99 -11.13 14.71 10.71
N VAL A 100 -10.14 15.11 11.53
CA VAL A 100 -9.31 16.28 11.23
C VAL A 100 -8.26 15.94 10.19
N PHE A 101 -7.98 16.88 9.29
CA PHE A 101 -6.82 16.82 8.41
C PHE A 101 -6.04 18.13 8.44
N GLU A 102 -4.72 18.03 8.26
CA GLU A 102 -3.82 19.17 8.13
C GLU A 102 -2.86 18.94 6.96
N VAL A 103 -2.74 19.95 6.09
CA VAL A 103 -1.83 19.95 4.95
C VAL A 103 -0.90 21.15 5.06
N LEU A 104 0.39 20.86 5.16
CA LEU A 104 1.43 21.85 5.40
C LEU A 104 2.22 22.19 4.14
N ALA A 105 3.05 23.23 4.25
CA ALA A 105 3.96 23.67 3.20
C ALA A 105 3.24 24.02 1.88
N LEU A 106 2.19 24.83 2.02
CA LEU A 106 1.40 25.37 0.91
C LEU A 106 1.73 26.86 0.70
N PRO A 107 1.55 27.38 -0.53
CA PRO A 107 1.51 28.81 -0.75
C PRO A 107 0.22 29.42 -0.16
N TYR A 108 0.30 30.68 0.25
CA TYR A 108 -0.89 31.48 0.56
C TYR A 108 -1.73 31.68 -0.70
N GLY A 109 -3.05 31.64 -0.57
CA GLY A 109 -3.96 31.92 -1.67
C GLY A 109 -5.13 30.94 -1.72
N LEU A 110 -5.33 30.37 -2.90
CA LEU A 110 -6.46 29.50 -3.20
C LEU A 110 -5.98 28.10 -3.60
N ALA A 111 -6.73 27.09 -3.19
CA ALA A 111 -6.51 25.71 -3.56
C ALA A 111 -7.78 25.02 -4.06
N THR A 112 -7.60 24.02 -4.90
CA THR A 112 -8.61 22.97 -5.10
C THR A 112 -8.37 21.88 -4.09
N VAL A 113 -9.41 21.49 -3.36
CA VAL A 113 -9.36 20.45 -2.34
C VAL A 113 -10.29 19.34 -2.77
N SER A 114 -9.80 18.11 -2.74
CA SER A 114 -10.60 16.91 -2.97
C SER A 114 -10.41 15.90 -1.84
N VAL A 115 -11.48 15.25 -1.43
CA VAL A 115 -11.44 14.09 -0.54
C VAL A 115 -11.52 12.85 -1.40
N GLN A 116 -10.59 11.93 -1.20
CA GLN A 116 -10.52 10.66 -1.90
C GLN A 116 -10.74 9.49 -0.94
N LEU A 117 -11.44 8.48 -1.43
CA LEU A 117 -11.67 7.19 -0.78
C LEU A 117 -10.77 6.11 -1.41
N GLY A 118 -10.20 5.25 -0.56
CA GLY A 118 -9.47 4.06 -1.00
C GLY A 118 -8.32 4.41 -1.96
N PHE A 119 -8.26 3.75 -3.12
CA PHE A 119 -7.19 3.97 -4.12
C PHE A 119 -7.41 5.19 -5.05
N GLY A 120 -8.17 6.20 -4.62
CA GLY A 120 -8.22 7.51 -5.29
C GLY A 120 -9.57 7.91 -5.88
N GLU A 121 -10.66 7.26 -5.49
CA GLU A 121 -12.01 7.71 -5.89
C GLU A 121 -12.29 9.07 -5.24
N THR A 122 -12.46 10.11 -6.04
CA THR A 122 -12.81 11.44 -5.52
C THR A 122 -14.29 11.48 -5.16
N ILE A 123 -14.58 11.58 -3.87
CA ILE A 123 -15.95 11.58 -3.33
C ILE A 123 -16.45 13.00 -3.03
N TRP A 124 -15.53 13.94 -2.87
CA TRP A 124 -15.86 15.35 -2.68
C TRP A 124 -14.78 16.22 -3.29
N GLN A 125 -15.16 17.34 -3.90
CA GLN A 125 -14.21 18.31 -4.44
C GLN A 125 -14.75 19.72 -4.34
N ARG A 126 -13.87 20.68 -4.04
CA ARG A 126 -14.20 22.10 -4.09
C ARG A 126 -13.00 22.94 -4.54
N GLU A 127 -13.29 23.93 -5.37
CA GLU A 127 -12.31 24.91 -5.82
C GLU A 127 -12.32 26.16 -4.93
N ASP A 128 -11.28 26.97 -5.11
CA ASP A 128 -11.11 28.27 -4.45
C ASP A 128 -11.14 28.22 -2.92
N ILE A 129 -10.64 27.15 -2.30
CA ILE A 129 -10.49 27.04 -0.84
C ILE A 129 -9.35 27.93 -0.36
N VAL A 130 -9.58 28.72 0.69
CA VAL A 130 -8.60 29.65 1.23
C VAL A 130 -7.50 28.88 1.97
N VAL A 131 -6.25 29.13 1.59
CA VAL A 131 -5.04 28.62 2.23
C VAL A 131 -4.30 29.78 2.89
N GLY A 132 -3.94 29.63 4.18
CA GLY A 132 -3.34 30.72 4.94
C GLY A 132 -2.48 30.28 6.12
N GLY A 133 -2.18 31.21 7.02
CA GLY A 133 -1.34 30.96 8.20
C GLY A 133 -2.08 30.15 9.27
N ALA A 134 -1.35 29.78 10.33
CA ALA A 134 -1.92 29.07 11.47
C ALA A 134 -3.16 29.81 12.03
N GLY A 135 -4.32 29.15 12.00
CA GLY A 135 -5.62 29.71 12.42
C GLY A 135 -6.52 30.17 11.27
N THR A 136 -6.04 30.15 10.02
CA THR A 136 -6.91 30.35 8.84
C THR A 136 -7.79 29.11 8.69
N LEU A 137 -9.10 29.32 8.69
CA LEU A 137 -10.10 28.28 8.52
C LEU A 137 -11.05 28.69 7.41
N ASP A 138 -11.26 27.82 6.44
CA ASP A 138 -12.29 28.00 5.42
C ASP A 138 -13.56 27.26 5.87
N PRO A 139 -14.70 27.95 6.06
CA PRO A 139 -15.93 27.34 6.57
C PRO A 139 -16.52 26.29 5.63
N ARG A 140 -16.00 26.18 4.42
CA ARG A 140 -16.41 25.21 3.41
C ARG A 140 -15.82 23.82 3.58
N ILE A 141 -14.81 23.67 4.45
CA ILE A 141 -14.11 22.41 4.73
C ILE A 141 -14.07 22.06 6.23
N ASP A 142 -14.87 22.74 7.06
CA ASP A 142 -14.95 22.50 8.50
C ASP A 142 -16.40 22.59 9.01
N PRO A 143 -17.18 21.48 8.92
CA PRO A 143 -16.83 20.19 8.33
C PRO A 143 -17.20 20.07 6.83
N ILE A 144 -16.47 19.19 6.14
CA ILE A 144 -16.92 18.52 4.91
C ILE A 144 -17.89 17.42 5.33
N ASP A 145 -19.17 17.54 4.99
CA ASP A 145 -20.19 16.51 5.26
C ASP A 145 -20.18 15.48 4.13
N LEU A 146 -19.87 14.22 4.45
CA LEU A 146 -19.89 13.08 3.51
C LEU A 146 -21.02 12.09 3.83
N GLY A 147 -21.92 12.42 4.76
CA GLY A 147 -22.81 11.45 5.42
C GLY A 147 -23.74 10.68 4.48
N ASP A 148 -24.16 11.28 3.37
CA ASP A 148 -25.08 10.63 2.42
C ASP A 148 -24.35 9.86 1.30
N ASP A 149 -23.02 10.03 1.19
CA ASP A 149 -22.21 9.52 0.08
C ASP A 149 -21.41 8.26 0.43
N LEU A 150 -21.35 7.90 1.72
CA LEU A 150 -20.51 6.83 2.23
C LEU A 150 -21.27 5.86 3.13
N PHE A 151 -20.86 4.60 3.04
CA PHE A 151 -21.32 3.50 3.86
C PHE A 151 -20.16 2.97 4.70
N SER A 152 -20.38 2.82 6.01
CA SER A 152 -19.38 2.26 6.92
C SER A 152 -19.55 0.75 7.06
N PHE A 153 -18.48 0.03 6.73
CA PHE A 153 -18.42 -1.42 6.87
C PHE A 153 -17.62 -1.78 8.12
N ASP A 154 -18.18 -2.65 8.95
CA ASP A 154 -17.48 -3.32 10.05
C ASP A 154 -17.67 -4.84 9.90
N ILE A 155 -16.78 -5.45 9.11
CA ILE A 155 -16.86 -6.86 8.74
C ILE A 155 -16.09 -7.70 9.76
N GLU A 156 -16.79 -8.58 10.47
CA GLU A 156 -16.16 -9.59 11.33
C GLU A 156 -15.57 -10.71 10.47
N VAL A 157 -14.28 -10.98 10.60
CA VAL A 157 -13.56 -12.03 9.87
C VAL A 157 -13.20 -13.16 10.81
N ARG A 158 -13.75 -14.35 10.56
CA ARG A 158 -13.55 -15.56 11.34
C ARG A 158 -12.73 -16.59 10.58
N GLY A 159 -11.83 -17.25 11.28
CA GLY A 159 -10.94 -18.24 10.70
C GLY A 159 -11.61 -19.62 10.61
N PRO A 160 -10.85 -20.64 10.17
CA PRO A 160 -11.38 -21.99 10.00
C PRO A 160 -11.90 -22.64 11.30
N SER A 161 -11.44 -22.18 12.46
CA SER A 161 -11.91 -22.63 13.77
C SER A 161 -13.20 -21.94 14.23
N GLY A 162 -13.74 -21.00 13.44
CA GLY A 162 -14.84 -20.11 13.83
C GLY A 162 -14.43 -19.00 14.81
N SER A 163 -13.14 -18.87 15.14
CA SER A 163 -12.62 -17.81 16.00
C SER A 163 -12.28 -16.55 15.19
N PRO A 164 -12.42 -15.34 15.75
CA PRO A 164 -11.97 -14.12 15.09
C PRO A 164 -10.49 -14.21 14.71
N VAL A 165 -10.14 -13.72 13.52
CA VAL A 165 -8.76 -13.77 13.03
C VAL A 165 -8.04 -12.47 13.36
N PRO A 166 -7.04 -12.48 14.26
CA PRO A 166 -6.21 -11.31 14.46
C PRO A 166 -5.27 -11.14 13.26
N GLY A 167 -5.43 -10.05 12.52
CA GLY A 167 -4.53 -9.68 11.42
C GLY A 167 -4.87 -10.26 10.05
N GLY A 168 -4.21 -9.72 9.02
CA GLY A 168 -4.51 -9.97 7.61
C GLY A 168 -5.02 -8.70 6.93
N GLN A 169 -5.51 -8.86 5.70
CA GLN A 169 -6.08 -7.77 4.91
C GLN A 169 -7.37 -8.21 4.22
N LEU A 170 -8.30 -7.29 4.09
CA LEU A 170 -9.51 -7.44 3.29
C LEU A 170 -9.42 -6.46 2.12
N ALA A 171 -9.37 -6.97 0.89
CA ALA A 171 -9.57 -6.17 -0.31
C ALA A 171 -11.06 -6.13 -0.62
N TRP A 172 -11.58 -4.95 -0.94
CA TRP A 172 -12.99 -4.79 -1.30
C TRP A 172 -13.16 -3.99 -2.59
N ARG A 173 -14.29 -4.20 -3.25
CA ARG A 173 -14.77 -3.42 -4.39
C ARG A 173 -16.27 -3.27 -4.32
N ARG A 174 -16.82 -2.29 -5.02
CA ARG A 174 -18.26 -2.30 -5.34
C ARG A 174 -18.59 -3.56 -6.15
N ILE A 175 -19.86 -4.00 -6.09
CA ILE A 175 -20.32 -5.16 -6.87
C ILE A 175 -19.87 -4.98 -8.33
N GLY A 176 -18.99 -5.87 -8.76
CA GLY A 176 -18.39 -5.87 -10.09
C GLY A 176 -18.95 -7.00 -10.95
N SER A 177 -18.76 -6.93 -12.26
CA SER A 177 -18.90 -8.13 -13.09
C SER A 177 -17.78 -9.13 -12.78
N GLU A 178 -17.98 -10.44 -13.03
CA GLU A 178 -16.91 -11.46 -12.88
C GLU A 178 -15.60 -11.12 -13.62
N ASP A 179 -15.70 -10.32 -14.69
CA ASP A 179 -14.56 -9.85 -15.48
C ASP A 179 -13.85 -8.62 -14.89
N ASP A 180 -14.50 -7.89 -13.99
CA ASP A 180 -13.81 -6.88 -13.20
C ASP A 180 -13.00 -7.63 -12.16
N VAL A 181 -11.71 -7.33 -12.09
CA VAL A 181 -10.80 -7.94 -11.11
C VAL A 181 -10.27 -6.87 -10.18
N THR A 182 -10.68 -5.61 -10.36
CA THR A 182 -10.09 -4.45 -9.74
C THR A 182 -10.71 -4.17 -8.38
N PHE A 183 -9.88 -4.09 -7.35
CA PHE A 183 -10.33 -3.72 -6.00
C PHE A 183 -10.21 -2.21 -5.75
N ASP A 184 -11.24 -1.64 -5.13
CA ASP A 184 -11.38 -0.20 -4.84
C ASP A 184 -10.61 0.22 -3.58
N GLY A 185 -10.41 -0.71 -2.63
CA GLY A 185 -9.69 -0.46 -1.40
C GLY A 185 -9.14 -1.70 -0.68
N LEU A 186 -8.33 -1.44 0.35
CA LEU A 186 -7.79 -2.42 1.28
C LEU A 186 -8.08 -1.97 2.71
N ALA A 187 -8.45 -2.90 3.58
CA ALA A 187 -8.65 -2.69 5.00
C ALA A 187 -7.80 -3.70 5.80
N PRO A 188 -6.96 -3.27 6.75
CA PRO A 188 -6.32 -4.21 7.66
C PRO A 188 -7.36 -4.86 8.58
N ILE A 189 -7.18 -6.14 8.90
CA ILE A 189 -7.99 -6.82 9.91
C ILE A 189 -7.38 -6.54 11.28
N ALA A 190 -8.14 -5.91 12.16
CA ALA A 190 -7.69 -5.52 13.49
C ALA A 190 -7.53 -6.75 14.43
N PRO A 191 -6.85 -6.61 15.58
CA PRO A 191 -6.64 -7.72 16.51
C PRO A 191 -7.93 -8.34 17.08
N ASP A 192 -9.05 -7.64 17.02
CA ASP A 192 -10.38 -8.12 17.39
C ASP A 192 -11.06 -8.94 16.27
N GLY A 193 -10.44 -9.05 15.10
CA GLY A 193 -10.97 -9.77 13.95
C GLY A 193 -11.83 -8.93 13.00
N HIS A 194 -11.88 -7.62 13.18
CA HIS A 194 -12.73 -6.73 12.39
C HIS A 194 -11.94 -5.99 11.31
N ALA A 195 -12.48 -5.97 10.08
CA ALA A 195 -12.02 -5.11 9.00
C ALA A 195 -12.98 -3.92 8.87
N ARG A 196 -12.48 -2.71 9.15
CA ARG A 196 -13.27 -1.47 9.14
C ARG A 196 -12.86 -0.56 8.00
N PHE A 197 -13.81 -0.17 7.16
CA PHE A 197 -13.57 0.70 6.01
C PHE A 197 -14.83 1.43 5.57
N LEU A 198 -14.68 2.32 4.58
CA LEU A 198 -15.77 3.07 3.97
C LEU A 198 -15.91 2.67 2.50
N SER A 199 -17.13 2.71 1.98
CA SER A 199 -17.45 2.44 0.58
C SER A 199 -18.51 3.42 0.08
N THR A 200 -18.50 3.77 -1.21
CA THR A 200 -19.58 4.53 -1.87
C THR A 200 -20.79 3.66 -2.22
N SER A 201 -20.74 2.35 -1.92
CA SER A 201 -21.83 1.39 -2.13
C SER A 201 -22.20 0.69 -0.84
N SER A 202 -23.49 0.46 -0.62
CA SER A 202 -24.03 -0.30 0.52
C SER A 202 -23.78 -1.81 0.41
N THR A 203 -23.27 -2.25 -0.73
CA THR A 203 -22.90 -3.65 -1.02
C THR A 203 -21.58 -3.72 -1.76
N ILE A 204 -20.77 -4.74 -1.44
CA ILE A 204 -19.41 -4.91 -1.96
C ILE A 204 -19.13 -6.37 -2.29
N ASP A 205 -18.10 -6.61 -3.10
CA ASP A 205 -17.40 -7.89 -3.12
C ASP A 205 -16.09 -7.76 -2.34
N ALA A 206 -15.64 -8.81 -1.67
CA ALA A 206 -14.41 -8.81 -0.88
C ALA A 206 -13.58 -10.07 -1.05
N VAL A 207 -12.27 -9.93 -0.86
CA VAL A 207 -11.31 -11.03 -0.77
C VAL A 207 -10.47 -10.85 0.48
N CYS A 208 -10.40 -11.89 1.31
CA CYS A 208 -9.59 -11.91 2.52
C CYS A 208 -8.23 -12.57 2.29
N PHE A 209 -7.17 -11.87 2.67
CA PHE A 209 -5.80 -12.34 2.73
C PHE A 209 -5.44 -12.57 4.20
N VAL A 210 -5.83 -13.74 4.71
CA VAL A 210 -5.62 -14.14 6.10
C VAL A 210 -4.69 -15.35 6.18
N PRO A 211 -3.65 -15.31 7.03
CA PRO A 211 -2.79 -16.45 7.23
C PRO A 211 -3.51 -17.73 7.70
N GLY A 212 -3.34 -18.82 6.95
CA GLY A 212 -3.90 -20.14 7.24
C GLY A 212 -5.38 -20.30 6.85
N ALA A 213 -6.00 -19.25 6.32
CA ALA A 213 -7.41 -19.27 5.92
C ALA A 213 -7.57 -19.22 4.39
N ARG A 214 -8.74 -19.63 3.90
CA ARG A 214 -9.06 -19.72 2.48
C ARG A 214 -9.24 -18.33 1.89
N THR A 215 -8.48 -18.02 0.85
CA THR A 215 -8.67 -16.81 0.04
C THR A 215 -9.73 -17.07 -1.02
N GLU A 216 -10.88 -16.41 -0.88
CA GLU A 216 -12.02 -16.51 -1.80
C GLU A 216 -12.60 -15.13 -2.10
N LEU A 217 -13.31 -15.02 -3.23
CA LEU A 217 -14.20 -13.90 -3.47
C LEU A 217 -15.52 -14.17 -2.75
N PHE A 218 -15.89 -13.24 -1.89
CA PHE A 218 -17.18 -13.15 -1.24
C PHE A 218 -17.96 -12.05 -1.95
N GLU A 219 -19.06 -12.41 -2.59
CA GLU A 219 -19.86 -11.49 -3.39
C GLU A 219 -21.04 -10.95 -2.57
N GLU A 220 -21.49 -9.75 -2.91
CA GLU A 220 -22.71 -9.14 -2.34
C GLU A 220 -22.74 -9.05 -0.80
N LEU A 221 -21.62 -8.65 -0.18
CA LEU A 221 -21.54 -8.40 1.25
C LEU A 221 -22.23 -7.08 1.63
N PHE A 222 -23.00 -7.13 2.70
CA PHE A 222 -23.68 -6.00 3.32
C PHE A 222 -22.89 -5.48 4.54
N LEU A 223 -23.29 -4.31 5.05
CA LEU A 223 -22.59 -3.54 6.10
C LEU A 223 -22.23 -4.32 7.37
N ASP A 224 -23.08 -5.27 7.74
CA ASP A 224 -23.03 -6.07 8.97
C ASP A 224 -22.71 -7.55 8.71
N SER A 225 -22.20 -7.86 7.51
CA SER A 225 -21.85 -9.24 7.15
C SER A 225 -20.66 -9.75 7.95
N SER A 226 -20.68 -11.05 8.27
CA SER A 226 -19.53 -11.78 8.81
C SER A 226 -18.94 -12.71 7.75
N LEU A 227 -17.62 -12.84 7.72
CA LEU A 227 -16.90 -13.71 6.80
C LEU A 227 -16.32 -14.91 7.55
N ASP A 228 -16.91 -16.08 7.32
CA ASP A 228 -16.38 -17.35 7.82
C ASP A 228 -15.41 -17.97 6.80
N LEU A 229 -14.12 -17.83 7.06
CA LEU A 229 -13.08 -18.33 6.18
C LEU A 229 -12.86 -19.83 6.39
N GLY A 230 -12.95 -20.60 5.30
CA GLY A 230 -12.59 -22.02 5.31
C GLY A 230 -11.08 -22.25 5.50
N ILE A 231 -10.68 -23.53 5.60
CA ILE A 231 -9.26 -23.91 5.68
C ILE A 231 -8.51 -23.41 4.44
N GLY A 232 -7.42 -22.70 4.67
CA GLY A 232 -6.59 -22.12 3.62
C GLY A 232 -5.62 -23.08 2.96
N THR A 233 -4.86 -22.51 2.03
CA THR A 233 -3.70 -23.16 1.45
C THR A 233 -2.44 -22.52 2.02
N THR A 234 -1.47 -23.35 2.40
CA THR A 234 -0.19 -22.88 2.94
C THR A 234 0.94 -23.45 2.10
N VAL A 235 1.90 -22.62 1.72
CA VAL A 235 3.18 -23.05 1.18
C VAL A 235 4.18 -23.14 2.32
N ASP A 236 4.62 -24.36 2.61
CA ASP A 236 5.70 -24.62 3.57
C ASP A 236 7.03 -24.63 2.81
N LEU A 237 7.79 -23.56 2.92
CA LEU A 237 9.08 -23.41 2.27
C LEU A 237 10.19 -23.88 3.22
N GLU A 238 10.96 -24.87 2.79
CA GLU A 238 12.20 -25.33 3.41
C GLU A 238 13.38 -24.82 2.57
N VAL A 239 14.30 -24.11 3.23
CA VAL A 239 15.43 -23.47 2.57
C VAL A 239 16.65 -24.36 2.62
N GLU A 240 17.20 -24.65 1.45
CA GLU A 240 18.41 -25.43 1.29
C GLU A 240 19.64 -24.51 1.20
N GLY A 241 20.76 -25.01 1.73
CA GLY A 241 22.06 -24.35 1.66
C GLY A 241 22.34 -23.38 2.81
N THR A 242 23.33 -22.53 2.61
CA THR A 242 23.84 -21.61 3.64
C THR A 242 22.96 -20.36 3.72
N LEU A 243 22.48 -20.06 4.93
CA LEU A 243 21.79 -18.82 5.24
C LEU A 243 22.75 -17.75 5.77
N PRO A 244 22.41 -16.46 5.64
CA PRO A 244 23.11 -15.37 6.32
C PRO A 244 23.15 -15.57 7.83
N ASP A 245 24.18 -15.01 8.48
CA ASP A 245 24.28 -14.99 9.94
C ASP A 245 23.03 -14.35 10.57
N PRO A 246 22.23 -15.13 11.33
CA PRO A 246 20.96 -14.65 11.85
C PRO A 246 21.10 -13.60 12.95
N GLU A 247 22.28 -13.48 13.59
CA GLU A 247 22.53 -12.39 14.54
C GLU A 247 22.62 -11.04 13.82
N ARG A 248 23.02 -11.06 12.54
CA ARG A 248 23.23 -9.85 11.73
C ARG A 248 22.11 -9.57 10.74
N TRP A 249 21.37 -10.60 10.34
CA TRP A 249 20.40 -10.52 9.26
C TRP A 249 19.12 -11.30 9.56
N THR A 250 17.98 -10.71 9.23
CA THR A 250 16.71 -11.43 9.07
C THR A 250 16.48 -11.73 7.60
N VAL A 251 16.05 -12.94 7.28
CA VAL A 251 15.65 -13.35 5.92
C VAL A 251 14.13 -13.48 5.88
N HIS A 252 13.51 -12.95 4.84
CA HIS A 252 12.09 -13.12 4.53
C HIS A 252 11.94 -13.78 3.16
N ALA A 253 11.12 -14.82 3.11
CA ALA A 253 10.60 -15.34 1.86
C ALA A 253 9.32 -14.57 1.52
N VAL A 254 9.13 -14.24 0.25
CA VAL A 254 8.03 -13.43 -0.24
C VAL A 254 7.38 -14.16 -1.41
N LEU A 255 6.07 -14.42 -1.35
CA LEU A 255 5.32 -14.90 -2.51
C LEU A 255 4.49 -13.75 -3.11
N ASP A 256 4.96 -13.22 -4.24
CA ASP A 256 4.29 -12.19 -5.01
C ASP A 256 3.32 -12.86 -6.01
N PRO A 257 2.01 -12.60 -5.98
CA PRO A 257 1.09 -13.24 -6.92
C PRO A 257 1.35 -12.81 -8.39
N ILE A 258 1.44 -13.78 -9.30
CA ILE A 258 1.48 -13.59 -10.76
C ILE A 258 0.08 -13.77 -11.33
N GLU A 259 -0.63 -14.82 -10.91
CA GLU A 259 -1.99 -15.16 -11.33
C GLU A 259 -2.74 -15.73 -10.12
N LEU A 260 -3.82 -15.10 -9.69
CA LEU A 260 -4.69 -15.60 -8.62
C LEU A 260 -5.95 -16.24 -9.21
N ARG A 261 -6.53 -17.19 -8.47
CA ARG A 261 -7.87 -17.74 -8.74
C ARG A 261 -8.70 -17.69 -7.45
N PRO A 262 -9.69 -16.80 -7.35
CA PRO A 262 -10.14 -15.83 -8.38
C PRO A 262 -9.07 -14.78 -8.69
N LYS A 263 -9.12 -14.18 -9.89
CA LYS A 263 -8.19 -13.11 -10.27
C LYS A 263 -8.45 -11.89 -9.41
N VAL A 264 -7.42 -11.37 -8.77
CA VAL A 264 -7.47 -10.15 -7.97
C VAL A 264 -6.42 -9.20 -8.53
N ASP A 265 -6.87 -8.08 -9.08
CA ASP A 265 -6.03 -6.93 -9.40
C ASP A 265 -6.37 -5.80 -8.43
N ILE A 266 -5.38 -5.16 -7.85
CA ILE A 266 -5.60 -4.09 -6.86
C ILE A 266 -5.14 -2.80 -7.52
N ARG A 267 -6.02 -1.79 -7.63
CA ARG A 267 -5.69 -0.49 -8.25
C ARG A 267 -4.44 0.10 -7.58
N ARG A 268 -3.38 0.29 -8.39
CA ARG A 268 -2.03 0.70 -7.93
C ARG A 268 -1.75 2.20 -8.07
N GLU A 269 -2.78 3.04 -8.09
CA GLU A 269 -2.55 4.48 -8.25
C GLU A 269 -1.97 5.08 -6.97
N GLY A 270 -0.67 5.40 -7.00
CA GLY A 270 -0.07 6.42 -6.15
C GLY A 270 0.38 6.01 -4.75
N LEU A 271 -0.17 4.94 -4.17
CA LEU A 271 0.30 4.36 -2.92
C LEU A 271 1.01 3.03 -3.20
N ASP A 272 2.25 2.92 -2.72
CA ASP A 272 3.04 1.68 -2.75
C ASP A 272 2.49 0.70 -1.70
N VAL A 273 1.17 0.43 -1.73
CA VAL A 273 0.56 -0.64 -0.96
C VAL A 273 0.90 -1.91 -1.73
N SER A 274 2.03 -2.52 -1.36
CA SER A 274 2.31 -3.86 -1.85
C SER A 274 1.11 -4.73 -1.52
N PRO A 275 0.40 -5.28 -2.53
CA PRO A 275 -0.78 -6.10 -2.31
C PRO A 275 -0.32 -7.26 -1.45
N GLY A 276 -0.81 -7.30 -0.19
CA GLY A 276 -0.43 -8.24 0.85
C GLY A 276 0.81 -9.05 0.50
N LEU A 277 1.99 -8.43 0.54
CA LEU A 277 3.25 -9.19 0.40
C LEU A 277 3.13 -10.30 1.43
N ILE A 278 2.93 -11.52 0.96
CA ILE A 278 2.86 -12.64 1.86
C ILE A 278 4.30 -12.99 2.13
N TYR A 279 4.90 -12.18 2.99
CA TYR A 279 6.26 -12.34 3.42
C TYR A 279 6.25 -12.86 4.84
N ALA A 280 6.99 -13.93 5.04
CA ALA A 280 7.17 -14.49 6.36
C ALA A 280 8.66 -14.59 6.64
N GLU A 281 9.00 -14.29 7.89
CA GLU A 281 10.35 -14.41 8.39
C GLU A 281 10.74 -15.90 8.41
N LEU A 282 11.91 -16.17 7.85
CA LEU A 282 12.49 -17.50 7.86
C LEU A 282 12.98 -17.81 9.27
N ASP A 283 12.56 -18.95 9.84
CA ASP A 283 13.14 -19.41 11.10
C ASP A 283 14.63 -19.74 10.87
N PRO A 284 15.56 -19.00 11.50
CA PRO A 284 16.98 -19.18 11.25
C PRO A 284 17.54 -20.52 11.77
N LYS A 285 16.83 -21.21 12.67
CA LYS A 285 17.26 -22.51 13.21
C LYS A 285 16.88 -23.65 12.29
N THR A 286 15.69 -23.57 11.70
CA THR A 286 15.13 -24.66 10.88
C THR A 286 15.25 -24.38 9.39
N GLY A 287 15.48 -23.13 8.98
CA GLY A 287 15.43 -22.70 7.60
C GLY A 287 14.04 -22.87 7.00
N ARG A 288 12.98 -22.87 7.81
CA ARG A 288 11.60 -23.10 7.36
C ARG A 288 10.73 -21.86 7.54
N VAL A 289 9.74 -21.72 6.66
CA VAL A 289 8.73 -20.68 6.74
C VAL A 289 7.43 -21.17 6.11
N SER A 290 6.31 -20.84 6.75
CA SER A 290 4.97 -21.17 6.25
C SER A 290 4.30 -19.88 5.77
N ILE A 291 3.94 -19.86 4.49
CA ILE A 291 3.37 -18.70 3.80
C ILE A 291 1.94 -19.05 3.37
N PRO A 292 0.91 -18.40 3.89
CA PRO A 292 -0.47 -18.61 3.41
C PRO A 292 -0.61 -18.13 1.97
N VAL A 293 -1.40 -18.80 1.14
CA VAL A 293 -1.56 -18.44 -0.27
C VAL A 293 -2.99 -18.72 -0.72
N ALA A 294 -3.46 -18.02 -1.75
CA ALA A 294 -4.68 -18.40 -2.44
C ALA A 294 -4.49 -19.72 -3.22
N ARG A 295 -5.55 -20.51 -3.29
CA ARG A 295 -5.60 -21.77 -4.04
C ARG A 295 -5.50 -21.54 -5.56
N GLY A 296 -4.89 -22.49 -6.26
CA GLY A 296 -4.92 -22.53 -7.73
C GLY A 296 -4.20 -21.37 -8.42
N GLY A 297 -3.27 -20.71 -7.72
CA GLY A 297 -2.56 -19.54 -8.20
C GLY A 297 -1.11 -19.82 -8.62
N ARG A 298 -0.52 -18.86 -9.35
CA ARG A 298 0.90 -18.79 -9.68
C ARG A 298 1.50 -17.61 -8.93
N TYR A 299 2.63 -17.85 -8.29
CA TYR A 299 3.35 -16.88 -7.49
C TYR A 299 4.79 -16.78 -7.95
N GLN A 300 5.37 -15.64 -7.69
CA GLN A 300 6.78 -15.37 -7.82
C GLN A 300 7.39 -15.38 -6.42
N LEU A 301 8.30 -16.31 -6.16
CA LEU A 301 9.10 -16.30 -4.95
C LEU A 301 10.22 -15.27 -5.07
N THR A 302 10.30 -14.35 -4.11
CA THR A 302 11.43 -13.43 -3.94
C THR A 302 12.00 -13.53 -2.53
N TRP A 303 13.29 -13.23 -2.43
CA TRP A 303 14.01 -13.21 -1.15
C TRP A 303 14.27 -11.78 -0.74
N ARG A 304 13.94 -11.45 0.51
CA ARG A 304 14.26 -10.17 1.12
C ARG A 304 15.15 -10.38 2.34
N VAL A 305 16.15 -9.53 2.51
CA VAL A 305 16.96 -9.50 3.74
C VAL A 305 16.89 -8.17 4.41
N ARG A 306 16.91 -8.20 5.74
CA ARG A 306 16.94 -7.03 6.61
C ARG A 306 18.14 -7.12 7.52
N GLN A 307 18.89 -6.03 7.66
CA GLN A 307 20.00 -5.97 8.60
C GLN A 307 19.50 -5.69 10.02
N ASN A 308 19.97 -6.45 11.01
CA ASN A 308 19.58 -6.33 12.42
C ASN A 308 20.31 -5.18 13.14
N ARG A 309 20.32 -3.97 12.55
CA ARG A 309 20.90 -2.76 13.18
C ARG A 309 19.81 -1.93 13.83
N ARG A 310 20.12 -1.31 14.97
CA ARG A 310 19.15 -0.57 15.82
C ARG A 310 18.41 0.57 15.10
N HIS A 311 18.94 1.18 14.03
CA HIS A 311 18.43 2.45 13.48
C HIS A 311 18.32 2.53 11.94
N SER A 312 18.34 1.42 11.19
CA SER A 312 17.97 1.47 9.77
C SER A 312 17.25 0.21 9.28
N MET A 313 16.00 0.38 8.85
CA MET A 313 15.22 -0.66 8.16
C MET A 313 15.47 -0.54 6.66
N LYS A 314 16.57 -1.11 6.16
CA LYS A 314 16.75 -1.29 4.72
C LYS A 314 16.54 -2.75 4.37
N THR A 315 15.38 -3.03 3.79
CA THR A 315 15.03 -4.34 3.23
C THR A 315 15.54 -4.42 1.80
N GLU A 316 16.35 -5.42 1.49
CA GLU A 316 16.88 -5.60 0.14
C GLU A 316 16.34 -6.86 -0.52
N ARG A 317 15.82 -6.71 -1.73
CA ARG A 317 15.45 -7.83 -2.60
C ARG A 317 16.71 -8.45 -3.18
N LEU A 318 16.90 -9.76 -3.03
CA LEU A 318 18.17 -10.42 -3.32
C LEU A 318 18.31 -11.02 -4.71
N SER A 319 17.24 -11.46 -5.38
CA SER A 319 17.45 -12.32 -6.56
C SER A 319 16.29 -12.42 -7.56
N ASP A 320 16.59 -13.27 -8.55
CA ASP A 320 15.81 -13.85 -9.64
C ASP A 320 14.43 -14.36 -9.24
N VAL A 321 13.56 -14.35 -10.25
CA VAL A 321 12.14 -14.67 -10.23
C VAL A 321 12.00 -16.19 -10.35
N GLU A 322 11.64 -16.88 -9.27
CA GLU A 322 11.20 -18.27 -9.38
C GLU A 322 9.70 -18.37 -9.29
N GLU A 323 9.10 -19.11 -10.20
CA GLU A 323 7.66 -19.35 -10.21
C GLU A 323 7.28 -20.53 -9.31
N VAL A 324 6.27 -20.31 -8.47
CA VAL A 324 5.65 -21.29 -7.58
C VAL A 324 4.19 -21.46 -8.01
N VAL A 325 3.82 -22.69 -8.40
CA VAL A 325 2.44 -23.04 -8.73
C VAL A 325 1.80 -23.71 -7.51
N VAL A 326 0.69 -23.13 -7.05
CA VAL A 326 -0.08 -23.64 -5.90
C VAL A 326 -1.31 -24.37 -6.44
N PRO A 327 -1.53 -25.65 -6.09
CA PRO A 327 -2.70 -26.39 -6.54
C PRO A 327 -4.02 -25.75 -6.09
N ALA A 328 -5.11 -26.09 -6.78
CA ALA A 328 -6.46 -25.59 -6.49
C ALA A 328 -7.10 -26.22 -5.24
N GLU A 329 -6.57 -27.35 -4.78
CA GLU A 329 -7.02 -28.01 -3.57
C GLU A 329 -6.49 -27.28 -2.32
N PRO A 330 -7.26 -27.22 -1.22
CA PRO A 330 -6.75 -26.69 0.04
C PRO A 330 -5.74 -27.67 0.66
N GLY A 331 -4.73 -27.14 1.34
CA GLY A 331 -3.74 -27.97 2.02
C GLY A 331 -2.40 -27.28 2.25
N THR A 332 -1.45 -28.03 2.82
CA THR A 332 -0.07 -27.58 2.99
C THR A 332 0.80 -28.17 1.88
N TYR A 333 1.47 -27.30 1.13
CA TYR A 333 2.35 -27.66 0.02
C TYR A 333 3.80 -27.36 0.39
N SER A 334 4.57 -28.42 0.60
CA SER A 334 5.98 -28.28 0.93
C SER A 334 6.83 -28.04 -0.31
N LEU A 335 7.65 -27.00 -0.28
CA LEU A 335 8.60 -26.63 -1.32
C LEU A 335 9.99 -26.55 -0.73
N ARG A 336 10.98 -27.06 -1.46
CA ARG A 336 12.40 -26.91 -1.12
C ARG A 336 13.06 -25.95 -2.08
N ARG A 337 13.76 -24.93 -1.57
CA ARG A 337 14.37 -23.88 -2.38
C ARG A 337 15.73 -23.45 -1.84
N ALA A 338 16.69 -23.26 -2.73
CA ALA A 338 17.99 -22.75 -2.34
C ALA A 338 17.92 -21.24 -2.05
N PHE A 339 18.55 -20.81 -0.95
CA PHE A 339 18.76 -19.38 -0.72
C PHE A 339 19.83 -18.84 -1.70
N PRO A 340 19.62 -17.68 -2.35
CA PRO A 340 20.57 -17.09 -3.30
C PRO A 340 21.76 -16.43 -2.58
N ILE A 341 22.57 -17.22 -1.87
CA ILE A 341 23.65 -16.72 -1.01
C ILE A 341 24.68 -15.88 -1.76
N ASP A 342 25.00 -16.21 -3.01
CA ASP A 342 25.95 -15.44 -3.82
C ASP A 342 25.41 -14.04 -4.18
N ALA A 343 24.10 -13.94 -4.41
CA ALA A 343 23.47 -12.65 -4.66
C ALA A 343 23.45 -11.78 -3.39
N PHE A 344 23.21 -12.40 -2.23
CA PHE A 344 23.36 -11.77 -0.92
C PHE A 344 24.78 -11.28 -0.68
N LEU A 345 25.79 -12.14 -0.84
CA LEU A 345 27.19 -11.79 -0.57
C LEU A 345 27.68 -10.66 -1.48
N ARG A 346 27.29 -10.64 -2.76
CA ARG A 346 27.59 -9.52 -3.67
C ARG A 346 27.01 -8.21 -3.14
N LYS A 347 25.72 -8.20 -2.79
CA LYS A 347 25.07 -6.99 -2.27
C LYS A 347 25.67 -6.46 -0.97
N VAL A 348 26.10 -7.35 -0.08
CA VAL A 348 26.72 -6.94 1.19
C VAL A 348 28.18 -6.51 1.00
N SER A 349 28.90 -7.06 0.02
CA SER A 349 30.30 -6.71 -0.25
C SER A 349 30.46 -5.37 -0.99
N ASP A 350 29.45 -4.95 -1.75
CA ASP A 350 29.42 -3.67 -2.47
C ASP A 350 29.10 -2.45 -1.56
N ARG A 351 29.04 -2.64 -0.24
CA ARG A 351 28.72 -1.62 0.77
C ARG A 351 29.88 -1.36 1.72
#